data_AF-A0A2I0IR15-F1
#
_entry.id   AF-A0A2I0IR15-F1
#
_cell.length_a   1.000
_cell.length_b   1.000
_cell.length_c   1.000
_cell.angle_alpha   90.00
_cell.angle_beta   90.00
_cell.angle_gamma   90.00
#
_symmetry.space_group_name_H-M   'P 1'
#
loop_
_entity.id
_entity.type
_entity.pdbx_description
1 polymer ?
#
loop_
_entity_poly.entity_id
_entity_poly.type
_entity_poly.pdbx_seq_one_letter_code
_entity_poly.pdbx_strand_id
1 'polypeptide(L)'
;MSAQSPTVVSSASPPVHAGKSERRSVDFLPSIWGDHFLNHASHSMMIHESAEKQILGLESEVKRMLDVNSSPPEKLNLIDQIQRLGISYLFEREIDAALEQIHQVYFERDAGDNFDLNTTALMFRLLRQQGYRISCKDAFKWSLGTSNKIVRASATIARLMDDIVSHKFEQERGGHVASAVECFTNQYGVTEQQAKEELWKKVDDAWKDINKECLCPRPVLEPLLARILNLTRVMDVLYKDKDCYTHPDLELKQLVASVLIKPIPS
;
A
#
# COMPACT_ATOMS: atom_id res chain seq x y z
N MET A 1 66.76 28.32 29.81
CA MET A 1 66.15 29.55 29.25
C MET A 1 64.65 29.33 29.29
N SER A 2 64.01 29.78 30.37
CA SER A 2 62.59 29.58 30.63
C SER A 2 61.73 30.66 30.00
N ALA A 3 60.52 30.23 29.63
CA ALA A 3 59.48 30.95 28.92
C ALA A 3 59.02 32.26 29.59
N GLN A 4 58.61 33.21 28.74
CA GLN A 4 57.48 34.09 29.02
C GLN A 4 56.63 34.22 27.75
N SER A 5 55.38 33.75 27.87
CA SER A 5 54.34 33.85 26.84
C SER A 5 53.82 35.30 26.77
N PRO A 6 53.59 35.85 25.56
CA PRO A 6 53.17 37.24 25.42
C PRO A 6 51.68 37.42 25.74
N THR A 7 51.43 38.42 26.57
CA THR A 7 50.14 38.95 27.00
C THR A 7 49.36 39.53 25.82
N VAL A 8 48.17 38.98 25.56
CA VAL A 8 47.20 39.54 24.61
C VAL A 8 46.59 40.79 25.23
N VAL A 9 46.94 41.95 24.68
CA VAL A 9 46.36 43.25 25.03
C VAL A 9 44.98 43.35 24.39
N SER A 10 43.96 43.55 25.23
CA SER A 10 42.57 43.79 24.86
C SER A 10 42.46 45.02 23.97
N SER A 11 41.97 44.84 22.74
CA SER A 11 41.56 45.94 21.86
C SER A 11 40.06 46.15 21.98
N ALA A 12 39.67 47.32 22.49
CA ALA A 12 38.29 47.74 22.61
C ALA A 12 37.68 48.01 21.21
N SER A 13 36.50 47.46 20.95
CA SER A 13 35.71 47.75 19.75
C SER A 13 35.16 49.18 19.77
N PRO A 14 35.00 49.86 18.61
CA PRO A 14 34.44 51.21 18.54
C PRO A 14 32.93 51.22 18.86
N PRO A 15 32.35 52.37 19.22
CA PRO A 15 30.94 52.46 19.58
C PRO A 15 30.06 52.23 18.34
N VAL A 16 29.22 51.19 18.39
CA VAL A 16 28.20 50.93 17.38
C VAL A 16 27.09 51.97 17.57
N HIS A 17 26.97 52.89 16.61
CA HIS A 17 25.80 53.76 16.49
C HIS A 17 24.54 52.89 16.37
N ALA A 18 23.63 53.02 17.33
CA ALA A 18 22.30 52.43 17.30
C ALA A 18 21.44 53.10 16.21
N GLY A 19 21.67 52.74 14.95
CA GLY A 19 20.71 52.97 13.89
C GLY A 19 19.52 52.03 14.09
N LYS A 20 18.35 52.57 14.45
CA LYS A 20 17.10 51.82 14.43
C LYS A 20 16.87 51.32 13.00
N SER A 21 17.13 50.04 12.74
CA SER A 21 16.66 49.39 11.54
C SER A 21 15.14 49.19 11.68
N GLU A 22 14.35 50.21 11.34
CA GLU A 22 12.92 50.05 11.12
C GLU A 22 12.73 49.08 9.94
N ARG A 23 12.37 47.84 10.27
CA ARG A 23 11.91 46.86 9.28
C ARG A 23 10.73 47.51 8.55
N ARG A 24 10.81 47.66 7.22
CA ARG A 24 9.70 48.19 6.41
C ARG A 24 8.45 47.38 6.70
N SER A 25 7.53 47.97 7.45
CA SER A 25 6.20 47.42 7.69
C SER A 25 5.40 47.67 6.42
N VAL A 26 4.91 46.60 5.81
CA VAL A 26 3.97 46.69 4.70
C VAL A 26 2.60 46.76 5.32
N ASP A 27 1.86 47.85 5.07
CA ASP A 27 0.48 48.03 5.53
C ASP A 27 -0.43 47.13 4.70
N PHE A 28 -0.42 45.83 5.02
CA PHE A 28 -1.37 44.90 4.44
C PHE A 28 -2.77 45.32 4.84
N LEU A 29 -3.69 45.33 3.87
CA LEU A 29 -5.11 45.47 4.13
C LEU A 29 -5.53 44.42 5.19
N PRO A 30 -6.40 44.78 6.16
CA PRO A 30 -6.89 43.84 7.15
C PRO A 30 -7.39 42.58 6.45
N SER A 31 -6.99 41.42 6.96
CA SER A 31 -7.52 40.17 6.41
C SER A 31 -9.04 40.21 6.52
N ILE A 32 -9.75 39.61 5.54
CA ILE A 32 -11.22 39.51 5.59
C ILE A 32 -11.72 38.81 6.87
N TRP A 33 -10.82 38.12 7.57
CA TRP A 33 -11.08 37.42 8.81
C TRP A 33 -10.70 38.22 10.07
N GLY A 34 -9.99 39.35 9.96
CA GLY A 34 -9.55 40.18 11.09
C GLY A 34 -9.01 39.34 12.27
N ASP A 35 -9.54 39.61 13.47
CA ASP A 35 -9.24 38.88 14.71
C ASP A 35 -10.25 37.76 15.01
N HIS A 36 -11.06 37.34 14.03
CA HIS A 36 -12.15 36.38 14.23
C HIS A 36 -11.67 35.07 14.88
N PHE A 37 -10.50 34.57 14.46
CA PHE A 37 -9.90 33.36 15.04
C PHE A 37 -9.27 33.57 16.42
N LEU A 38 -8.82 34.80 16.73
CA LEU A 38 -8.23 35.14 18.03
C LEU A 38 -9.31 35.28 19.13
N ASN A 39 -10.49 35.80 18.78
CA ASN A 39 -11.64 35.84 19.68
C ASN A 39 -12.21 34.43 19.96
N HIS A 40 -12.20 33.54 18.96
CA HIS A 40 -12.63 32.15 19.16
C HIS A 40 -11.76 31.39 20.17
N ALA A 41 -10.44 31.56 20.12
CA ALA A 41 -9.52 30.93 21.07
C ALA A 41 -9.77 31.38 22.52
N SER A 42 -10.21 32.63 22.72
CA SER A 42 -10.40 33.23 24.05
C SER A 42 -11.69 32.75 24.74
N HIS A 43 -12.74 32.40 24.00
CA HIS A 43 -13.98 31.87 24.56
C HIS A 43 -13.98 30.32 24.67
N SER A 44 -13.06 29.66 23.98
CA SER A 44 -12.98 28.20 23.87
C SER A 44 -12.04 27.52 24.88
N MET A 45 -11.33 28.26 25.74
CA MET A 45 -10.38 27.70 26.73
C MET A 45 -10.95 27.54 28.16
N MET A 46 -12.27 27.56 28.32
CA MET A 46 -12.91 26.91 29.48
C MET A 46 -13.23 25.48 29.06
N ILE A 47 -12.20 24.63 28.90
CA ILE A 47 -12.43 23.19 28.82
C ILE A 47 -13.04 22.81 30.17
N HIS A 48 -14.35 22.54 30.18
CA HIS A 48 -15.06 22.15 31.39
C HIS A 48 -14.35 20.92 31.97
N GLU A 49 -14.13 20.84 33.29
CA GLU A 49 -13.45 19.71 33.96
C GLU A 49 -14.00 18.32 33.53
N SER A 50 -15.28 18.28 33.15
CA SER A 50 -15.95 17.14 32.54
C SER A 50 -15.32 16.68 31.21
N ALA A 51 -14.97 17.62 30.33
CA ALA A 51 -14.33 17.35 29.04
C ALA A 51 -12.88 16.88 29.22
N GLU A 52 -12.11 17.43 30.16
CA GLU A 52 -10.77 16.93 30.47
C GLU A 52 -10.81 15.48 30.96
N LYS A 53 -11.75 15.17 31.85
CA LYS A 53 -11.96 13.80 32.34
C LYS A 53 -12.36 12.84 31.22
N GLN A 54 -13.17 13.29 30.26
CA GLN A 54 -13.53 12.50 29.08
C GLN A 54 -12.32 12.24 28.18
N ILE A 55 -11.48 13.26 27.93
CA ILE A 55 -10.25 13.13 27.13
C ILE A 55 -9.31 12.11 27.78
N LEU A 56 -9.05 12.24 29.08
CA LEU A 56 -8.21 11.28 29.82
C LEU A 56 -8.76 9.85 29.76
N GLY A 57 -10.09 9.70 29.81
CA GLY A 57 -10.76 8.42 29.63
C GLY A 57 -10.55 7.82 28.24
N LEU A 58 -10.70 8.63 27.20
CA LEU A 58 -10.49 8.21 25.81
C LEU A 58 -9.02 7.88 25.54
N GLU A 59 -8.08 8.68 26.04
CA GLU A 59 -6.64 8.39 25.92
C GLU A 59 -6.29 7.05 26.58
N SER A 60 -6.83 6.79 27.77
CA SER A 60 -6.61 5.52 28.48
C SER A 60 -7.17 4.33 27.68
N GLU A 61 -8.30 4.52 27.02
CA GLU A 61 -8.90 3.48 26.17
C GLU A 61 -8.07 3.22 24.91
N VAL A 62 -7.58 4.27 24.24
CA VAL A 62 -6.69 4.13 23.07
C VAL A 62 -5.41 3.38 23.45
N LYS A 63 -4.80 3.70 24.60
CA LYS A 63 -3.62 2.99 25.11
C LYS A 63 -3.92 1.51 25.34
N ARG A 64 -5.05 1.21 25.96
CA ARG A 64 -5.53 -0.17 26.16
C ARG A 64 -5.70 -0.89 24.82
N MET A 65 -6.29 -0.25 23.82
CA MET A 65 -6.50 -0.86 22.50
C MET A 65 -5.19 -1.15 21.76
N LEU A 66 -4.14 -0.34 21.95
CA LEU A 66 -2.80 -0.59 21.40
C LEU A 66 -2.06 -1.72 22.12
N ASP A 67 -2.23 -1.81 23.44
CA ASP A 67 -1.58 -2.83 24.29
C ASP A 67 -2.20 -4.23 24.10
N VAL A 68 -3.52 -4.33 24.00
CA VAL A 68 -4.24 -5.61 23.82
C VAL A 68 -3.61 -6.44 22.70
N ASN A 69 -3.44 -7.75 22.91
CA ASN A 69 -2.98 -8.70 21.88
C ASN A 69 -4.05 -8.95 20.79
N SER A 70 -4.49 -7.89 20.12
CA SER A 70 -5.40 -7.91 18.98
C SER A 70 -4.67 -8.29 17.69
N SER A 71 -5.45 -8.59 16.64
CA SER A 71 -4.88 -8.94 15.36
C SER A 71 -4.06 -7.76 14.80
N PRO A 72 -2.89 -7.99 14.17
CA PRO A 72 -2.09 -6.89 13.65
C PRO A 72 -2.78 -5.97 12.64
N PRO A 73 -3.70 -6.43 11.76
CA PRO A 73 -4.49 -5.51 10.93
C PRO A 73 -5.28 -4.48 11.75
N GLU A 74 -5.86 -4.88 12.89
CA GLU A 74 -6.58 -3.97 13.77
C GLU A 74 -5.64 -2.94 14.41
N LYS A 75 -4.49 -3.40 14.93
CA LYS A 75 -3.46 -2.51 15.49
C LYS A 75 -2.94 -1.52 14.46
N LEU A 76 -2.61 -1.98 13.25
CA LEU A 76 -2.11 -1.13 12.17
C LEU A 76 -3.13 -0.08 11.74
N ASN A 77 -4.42 -0.46 11.65
CA ASN A 77 -5.49 0.50 11.34
C ASN A 77 -5.67 1.53 12.46
N LEU A 78 -5.60 1.13 13.72
CA LEU A 78 -5.69 2.07 14.85
C LEU A 78 -4.52 3.05 14.84
N ILE A 79 -3.29 2.57 14.63
CA ILE A 79 -2.10 3.42 14.51
C ILE A 79 -2.24 4.38 13.32
N ASP A 80 -2.71 3.91 12.16
CA ASP A 80 -2.98 4.77 11.01
C ASP A 80 -4.00 5.87 11.34
N GLN A 81 -5.10 5.53 12.00
CA GLN A 81 -6.12 6.51 12.41
C GLN A 81 -5.55 7.56 13.36
N ILE A 82 -4.79 7.15 14.38
CA ILE A 82 -4.12 8.04 15.33
C ILE A 82 -3.18 9.01 14.59
N GLN A 83 -2.39 8.51 13.64
CA GLN A 83 -1.50 9.35 12.82
C GLN A 83 -2.28 10.32 11.92
N ARG A 84 -3.38 9.87 11.29
CA ARG A 84 -4.23 10.71 10.43
C ARG A 84 -5.00 11.78 11.20
N LEU A 85 -5.30 11.55 12.48
CA LEU A 85 -5.86 12.55 13.39
C LEU A 85 -4.82 13.57 13.88
N GLY A 86 -3.52 13.33 13.65
CA GLY A 86 -2.45 14.23 14.08
C GLY A 86 -2.14 14.17 15.59
N ILE A 87 -2.61 13.13 16.29
CA ILE A 87 -2.46 12.98 17.74
C ILE A 87 -1.45 11.90 18.14
N SER A 88 -0.63 11.41 17.21
CA SER A 88 0.33 10.34 17.46
C SER A 88 1.37 10.67 18.52
N TYR A 89 1.67 11.96 18.72
CA TYR A 89 2.60 12.44 19.76
C TYR A 89 2.14 12.09 21.18
N LEU A 90 0.85 11.80 21.40
CA LEU A 90 0.31 11.40 22.71
C LEU A 90 0.56 9.92 23.04
N PHE A 91 0.93 9.11 22.04
CA PHE A 91 0.97 7.66 22.13
C PHE A 91 2.27 7.07 21.56
N GLU A 92 3.37 7.84 21.49
CA GLU A 92 4.61 7.41 20.83
C GLU A 92 5.12 6.08 21.37
N ARG A 93 5.15 5.93 22.70
CA ARG A 93 5.65 4.70 23.35
C ARG A 93 4.77 3.49 23.05
N GLU A 94 3.46 3.69 23.08
CA GLU A 94 2.48 2.64 22.82
C GLU A 94 2.50 2.22 21.33
N ILE A 95 2.67 3.18 20.42
CA ILE A 95 2.84 2.92 18.99
C ILE A 95 4.12 2.13 18.74
N ASP A 96 5.25 2.52 19.35
CA ASP A 96 6.53 1.84 19.18
C ASP A 96 6.47 0.39 19.70
N ALA A 97 5.91 0.19 20.89
CA ALA A 97 5.73 -1.15 21.47
C ALA A 97 4.80 -2.02 20.59
N ALA A 98 3.71 -1.47 20.09
CA ALA A 98 2.80 -2.20 19.20
C ALA A 98 3.48 -2.60 17.88
N LEU A 99 4.27 -1.70 17.29
CA LEU A 99 5.01 -1.98 16.05
C LEU A 99 6.14 -2.98 16.26
N GLU A 100 6.82 -2.96 17.41
CA GLU A 100 7.82 -3.97 17.77
C GLU A 100 7.20 -5.37 17.89
N GLN A 101 6.06 -5.48 18.56
CA GLN A 101 5.31 -6.74 18.65
C GLN A 101 4.93 -7.27 17.27
N ILE A 102 4.41 -6.39 16.40
CA ILE A 102 4.05 -6.72 15.02
C ILE A 102 5.29 -7.22 14.27
N HIS A 103 6.41 -6.50 14.36
CA HIS A 103 7.66 -6.88 13.70
C HIS A 103 8.14 -8.26 14.16
N GLN A 104 8.19 -8.54 15.47
CA GLN A 104 8.60 -9.83 16.01
C GLN A 104 7.71 -10.98 15.52
N VAL A 105 6.38 -10.80 15.57
CA VAL A 105 5.42 -11.82 15.11
C VAL A 105 5.63 -12.17 13.63
N TYR A 106 5.94 -11.19 12.77
CA TYR A 106 6.00 -11.41 11.32
C TYR A 106 7.36 -11.79 10.78
N PHE A 107 8.45 -11.25 11.34
CA PHE A 107 9.79 -11.61 10.88
C PHE A 107 10.31 -12.91 11.49
N GLU A 108 9.95 -13.23 12.75
CA GLU A 108 10.53 -14.40 13.43
C GLU A 108 9.74 -15.69 13.20
N ARG A 109 8.43 -15.63 12.94
CA ARG A 109 7.58 -16.83 12.79
C ARG A 109 7.39 -17.30 11.35
N ASP A 110 8.00 -16.64 10.36
CA ASP A 110 7.69 -16.78 8.92
C ASP A 110 6.18 -16.76 8.63
N ALA A 111 5.42 -16.05 9.48
CA ALA A 111 3.96 -15.92 9.41
C ALA A 111 3.54 -14.84 8.40
N GLY A 112 4.44 -14.48 7.49
CA GLY A 112 4.20 -13.50 6.41
C GLY A 112 3.27 -14.02 5.32
N ASP A 113 2.81 -15.26 5.43
CA ASP A 113 1.71 -15.75 4.64
C ASP A 113 0.42 -15.07 5.12
N ASN A 114 -0.37 -14.59 4.15
CA ASN A 114 -1.79 -14.33 4.29
C ASN A 114 -2.30 -12.88 4.63
N PHE A 115 -1.53 -11.81 4.40
CA PHE A 115 -2.09 -10.44 4.49
C PHE A 115 -2.74 -9.99 3.18
N ASP A 116 -3.83 -9.23 3.30
CA ASP A 116 -4.30 -8.47 2.16
C ASP A 116 -3.30 -7.35 1.81
N LEU A 117 -3.49 -6.78 0.62
CA LEU A 117 -2.61 -5.75 0.11
C LEU A 117 -2.59 -4.50 1.00
N ASN A 118 -3.72 -4.19 1.64
CA ASN A 118 -3.88 -3.04 2.54
C ASN A 118 -3.01 -3.17 3.79
N THR A 119 -3.11 -4.30 4.46
CA THR A 119 -2.35 -4.59 5.67
C THR A 119 -0.85 -4.61 5.36
N THR A 120 -0.47 -5.21 4.22
CA THR A 120 0.92 -5.22 3.75
C THR A 120 1.46 -3.79 3.55
N ALA A 121 0.69 -2.90 2.90
CA ALA A 121 1.09 -1.51 2.72
C ALA A 121 1.17 -0.73 4.03
N LEU A 122 0.18 -0.88 4.92
CA LEU A 122 0.20 -0.22 6.22
C LEU A 122 1.41 -0.67 7.04
N MET A 123 1.67 -1.98 7.08
CA MET A 123 2.83 -2.54 7.76
C MET A 123 4.13 -2.00 7.19
N PHE A 124 4.30 -2.04 5.87
CA PHE A 124 5.48 -1.51 5.20
C PHE A 124 5.71 -0.02 5.50
N ARG A 125 4.66 0.80 5.39
CA ARG A 125 4.74 2.25 5.64
C ARG A 125 5.06 2.55 7.09
N LEU A 126 4.30 1.97 8.04
CA LEU A 126 4.39 2.30 9.46
C LEU A 126 5.72 1.85 10.06
N LEU A 127 6.18 0.64 9.74
CA LEU A 127 7.46 0.15 10.25
C LEU A 127 8.64 0.92 9.65
N ARG A 128 8.63 1.26 8.35
CA ARG A 128 9.68 2.12 7.78
C ARG A 128 9.69 3.52 8.40
N GLN A 129 8.52 4.08 8.69
CA GLN A 129 8.41 5.39 9.35
C GLN A 129 9.11 5.39 10.72
N GLN A 130 9.06 4.29 11.45
CA GLN A 130 9.77 4.12 12.73
C GLN A 130 11.21 3.59 12.60
N GLY A 131 11.79 3.61 11.39
CA GLY A 131 13.18 3.24 11.18
C GLY A 131 13.45 1.72 11.11
N TYR A 132 12.42 0.87 11.11
CA TYR A 132 12.62 -0.56 10.87
C TYR A 132 13.04 -0.81 9.41
N ARG A 133 14.06 -1.65 9.24
CA ARG A 133 14.57 -2.01 7.92
C ARG A 133 13.71 -3.10 7.28
N ILE A 134 12.70 -2.71 6.53
CA ILE A 134 11.91 -3.64 5.70
C ILE A 134 12.45 -3.67 4.28
N SER A 135 12.89 -4.85 3.83
CA SER A 135 13.30 -5.02 2.44
C SER A 135 12.09 -5.03 1.51
N CYS A 136 12.26 -4.55 0.28
CA CYS A 136 11.21 -4.64 -0.73
C CYS A 136 10.83 -6.10 -1.04
N LYS A 137 11.75 -7.04 -0.82
CA LYS A 137 11.51 -8.48 -1.01
C LYS A 137 10.48 -9.01 -0.01
N ASP A 138 10.58 -8.59 1.25
CA ASP A 138 9.65 -9.03 2.31
C ASP A 138 8.26 -8.45 2.06
N ALA A 139 8.18 -7.15 1.73
CA ALA A 139 6.94 -6.51 1.31
C ALA A 139 6.31 -7.20 0.08
N PHE A 140 7.14 -7.62 -0.87
CA PHE A 140 6.68 -8.33 -2.06
C PHE A 140 6.16 -9.74 -1.71
N LYS A 141 6.87 -10.50 -0.86
CA LYS A 141 6.43 -11.81 -0.34
C LYS A 141 5.05 -11.70 0.30
N TRP A 142 4.86 -10.72 1.19
CA TRP A 142 3.57 -10.48 1.84
C TRP A 142 2.47 -10.12 0.84
N SER A 143 2.79 -9.28 -0.14
CA SER A 143 1.81 -8.81 -1.14
C SER A 143 1.40 -9.87 -2.18
N LEU A 144 2.28 -10.83 -2.47
CA LEU A 144 2.04 -11.91 -3.43
C LEU A 144 1.49 -13.20 -2.79
N GLY A 145 1.27 -13.19 -1.47
CA GLY A 145 0.66 -14.32 -0.77
C GLY A 145 -0.71 -14.69 -1.33
N THR A 146 -1.10 -15.95 -1.13
CA THR A 146 -2.38 -16.54 -1.60
C THR A 146 -3.64 -15.91 -1.00
N SER A 147 -3.50 -15.10 0.06
CA SER A 147 -4.55 -14.22 0.62
C SER A 147 -4.99 -13.11 -0.31
N ASN A 148 -4.08 -12.58 -1.12
CA ASN A 148 -4.33 -11.35 -1.84
C ASN A 148 -5.30 -11.63 -2.99
N LYS A 149 -6.52 -11.12 -2.86
CA LYS A 149 -7.64 -11.42 -3.77
C LYS A 149 -7.31 -11.05 -5.21
N ILE A 150 -6.67 -9.91 -5.46
CA ILE A 150 -6.32 -9.49 -6.83
C ILE A 150 -5.24 -10.38 -7.44
N VAL A 151 -4.25 -10.82 -6.66
CA VAL A 151 -3.18 -11.73 -7.12
C VAL A 151 -3.76 -13.11 -7.41
N ARG A 152 -4.59 -13.62 -6.49
CA ARG A 152 -5.26 -14.90 -6.67
C ARG A 152 -6.19 -14.88 -7.87
N ALA A 153 -7.00 -13.83 -8.03
CA ALA A 153 -7.87 -13.65 -9.18
C ALA A 153 -7.07 -13.57 -10.49
N SER A 154 -5.99 -12.80 -10.53
CA SER A 154 -5.08 -12.74 -11.68
C SER A 154 -4.51 -14.11 -12.04
N ALA A 155 -4.04 -14.88 -11.05
CA ALA A 155 -3.52 -16.23 -11.24
C ALA A 155 -4.61 -17.21 -11.70
N THR A 156 -5.83 -17.10 -11.16
CA THR A 156 -6.98 -17.90 -11.59
C THR A 156 -7.34 -17.62 -13.04
N ILE A 157 -7.42 -16.35 -13.45
CA ILE A 157 -7.67 -15.95 -14.84
C ILE A 157 -6.59 -16.52 -15.75
N ALA A 158 -5.32 -16.25 -15.42
CA ALA A 158 -4.18 -16.74 -16.19
C ALA A 158 -4.20 -18.26 -16.38
N ARG A 159 -4.39 -19.02 -15.29
CA ARG A 159 -4.39 -20.49 -15.33
C ARG A 159 -5.60 -21.04 -16.09
N LEU A 160 -6.81 -20.57 -15.77
CA LEU A 160 -8.01 -21.14 -16.37
C LEU A 160 -8.12 -20.79 -17.84
N MET A 161 -7.77 -19.58 -18.26
CA MET A 161 -7.80 -19.22 -19.68
C MET A 161 -6.82 -20.06 -20.48
N ASP A 162 -5.57 -20.19 -20.01
CA ASP A 162 -4.54 -21.06 -20.60
C ASP A 162 -5.03 -22.50 -20.72
N ASP A 163 -5.47 -23.11 -19.61
CA ASP A 163 -5.97 -24.49 -19.60
C ASP A 163 -7.17 -24.68 -20.56
N ILE A 164 -8.16 -23.77 -20.57
CA ILE A 164 -9.37 -23.92 -21.41
C ILE A 164 -9.03 -23.92 -22.91
N VAL A 165 -8.13 -23.05 -23.36
CA VAL A 165 -7.84 -22.90 -24.79
C VAL A 165 -6.72 -23.83 -25.25
N SER A 166 -5.78 -24.18 -24.37
CA SER A 166 -4.60 -24.98 -24.70
C SER A 166 -4.78 -26.48 -24.49
N HIS A 167 -5.74 -26.93 -23.65
CA HIS A 167 -5.76 -28.32 -23.18
C HIS A 167 -5.73 -29.38 -24.29
N LYS A 168 -6.47 -29.21 -25.41
CA LYS A 168 -6.49 -30.24 -26.47
C LYS A 168 -5.13 -30.46 -27.08
N PHE A 169 -4.46 -29.36 -27.42
CA PHE A 169 -3.11 -29.39 -27.96
C PHE A 169 -2.11 -30.00 -26.96
N GLU A 170 -2.25 -29.65 -25.67
CA GLU A 170 -1.39 -30.20 -24.62
C GLU A 170 -1.58 -31.71 -24.41
N GLN A 171 -2.83 -32.20 -24.46
CA GLN A 171 -3.14 -33.63 -24.40
C GLN A 171 -2.57 -34.40 -25.60
N GLU A 172 -2.66 -33.83 -26.82
CA GLU A 172 -2.10 -34.42 -28.04
C GLU A 172 -0.57 -34.53 -28.00
N ARG A 173 0.10 -33.65 -27.26
CA ARG A 173 1.56 -33.65 -27.09
C ARG A 173 2.10 -34.82 -26.24
N GLY A 174 1.23 -35.60 -25.62
CA GLY A 174 1.59 -36.84 -24.90
C GLY A 174 2.14 -36.63 -23.49
N GLY A 175 2.01 -35.42 -22.92
CA GLY A 175 2.27 -35.17 -21.51
C GLY A 175 1.01 -35.41 -20.68
N HIS A 176 0.98 -36.43 -19.83
CA HIS A 176 -0.14 -36.74 -18.93
C HIS A 176 -0.30 -35.71 -17.78
N VAL A 177 -0.37 -34.42 -18.10
CA VAL A 177 -0.74 -33.38 -17.14
C VAL A 177 -2.21 -33.06 -17.40
N ALA A 178 -3.07 -33.36 -16.44
CA ALA A 178 -4.48 -33.00 -16.53
C ALA A 178 -4.62 -31.49 -16.37
N SER A 179 -5.27 -30.82 -17.33
CA SER A 179 -5.65 -29.41 -17.19
C SER A 179 -6.84 -29.28 -16.24
N ALA A 180 -7.22 -28.04 -15.91
CA ALA A 180 -8.47 -27.76 -15.21
C ALA A 180 -9.69 -28.39 -15.90
N VAL A 181 -9.70 -28.49 -17.24
CA VAL A 181 -10.80 -29.10 -18.01
C VAL A 181 -10.90 -30.58 -17.68
N GLU A 182 -9.81 -31.34 -17.81
CA GLU A 182 -9.80 -32.78 -17.52
C GLU A 182 -10.07 -33.06 -16.04
N CYS A 183 -9.50 -32.24 -15.14
CA CYS A 183 -9.75 -32.38 -13.71
C CYS A 183 -11.25 -32.22 -13.40
N PHE A 184 -11.90 -31.22 -13.99
CA PHE A 184 -13.32 -30.94 -13.75
C PHE A 184 -14.23 -32.01 -14.35
N THR A 185 -13.98 -32.45 -15.59
CA THR A 185 -14.77 -33.51 -16.23
C THR A 185 -14.69 -34.81 -15.44
N ASN A 186 -13.49 -35.18 -14.98
CA ASN A 186 -13.27 -36.41 -14.21
C ASN A 186 -13.90 -36.33 -12.81
N GLN A 187 -13.84 -35.17 -12.16
CA GLN A 187 -14.39 -35.00 -10.81
C GLN A 187 -15.92 -35.01 -10.79
N TYR A 188 -16.57 -34.40 -11.78
CA TYR A 188 -18.02 -34.20 -11.78
C TYR A 188 -18.78 -35.07 -12.80
N GLY A 189 -18.07 -35.85 -13.64
CA GLY A 189 -18.69 -36.70 -14.65
C GLY A 189 -19.43 -35.92 -15.74
N VAL A 190 -19.02 -34.68 -16.00
CA VAL A 190 -19.66 -33.76 -16.97
C VAL A 190 -18.95 -33.78 -18.32
N THR A 191 -19.61 -33.25 -19.34
CA THR A 191 -18.99 -33.08 -20.67
C THR A 191 -17.92 -31.99 -20.66
N GLU A 192 -16.97 -32.06 -21.60
CA GLU A 192 -15.94 -31.03 -21.79
C GLU A 192 -16.55 -29.63 -21.95
N GLN A 193 -17.63 -29.52 -22.73
CA GLN A 193 -18.31 -28.24 -22.97
C GLN A 193 -18.87 -27.64 -21.68
N GLN A 194 -19.55 -28.45 -20.87
CA GLN A 194 -20.08 -28.01 -19.58
C GLN A 194 -18.94 -27.61 -18.62
N ALA A 195 -17.84 -28.36 -18.61
CA ALA A 195 -16.66 -28.01 -17.80
C ALA A 195 -16.10 -26.64 -18.21
N LYS A 196 -15.92 -26.39 -19.51
CA LYS A 196 -15.45 -25.09 -20.03
C LYS A 196 -16.38 -23.95 -19.66
N GLU A 197 -17.69 -24.13 -19.76
CA GLU A 197 -18.68 -23.12 -19.36
C GLU A 197 -18.56 -22.77 -17.87
N GLU A 198 -18.40 -23.76 -16.99
CA GLU A 198 -18.21 -23.53 -15.56
C GLU A 198 -16.86 -22.89 -15.23
N LEU A 199 -15.79 -23.26 -15.95
CA LEU A 199 -14.47 -22.64 -15.78
C LEU A 199 -14.48 -21.18 -16.25
N TRP A 200 -15.15 -20.85 -17.36
CA TRP A 200 -15.32 -19.46 -17.79
C TRP A 200 -16.11 -18.61 -16.79
N LYS A 201 -17.14 -19.16 -16.13
CA LYS A 201 -17.82 -18.46 -15.03
C LYS A 201 -16.86 -18.11 -13.89
N LYS A 202 -15.91 -19.00 -13.55
CA LYS A 202 -14.87 -18.72 -12.54
C LYS A 202 -13.91 -17.62 -12.99
N VAL A 203 -13.59 -17.55 -14.29
CA VAL A 203 -12.81 -16.44 -14.87
C VAL A 203 -13.58 -15.12 -14.72
N ASP A 204 -14.87 -15.10 -15.05
CA ASP A 204 -15.72 -13.92 -14.89
C ASP A 204 -15.81 -13.44 -13.44
N ASP A 205 -15.94 -14.37 -12.49
CA ASP A 205 -15.97 -14.06 -11.06
C ASP A 205 -14.62 -13.51 -10.57
N ALA A 206 -13.50 -14.05 -11.06
CA ALA A 206 -12.18 -13.52 -10.76
C ALA A 206 -12.01 -12.09 -11.30
N TRP A 207 -12.54 -11.76 -12.49
CA TRP A 207 -12.54 -10.39 -12.99
C TRP A 207 -13.33 -9.44 -12.09
N LYS A 208 -14.45 -9.87 -11.51
CA LYS A 208 -15.22 -9.08 -10.53
C LYS A 208 -14.40 -8.79 -9.27
N ASP A 209 -13.63 -9.75 -8.79
CA ASP A 209 -12.72 -9.55 -7.65
C ASP A 209 -11.64 -8.51 -7.96
N ILE A 210 -11.02 -8.56 -9.16
CA ILE A 210 -10.04 -7.55 -9.59
C ILE A 210 -10.67 -6.16 -9.64
N ASN A 211 -11.85 -6.04 -10.27
CA ASN A 211 -12.55 -4.76 -10.39
C ASN A 211 -12.88 -4.18 -9.01
N LYS A 212 -13.31 -5.01 -8.06
CA LYS A 212 -13.60 -4.58 -6.70
C LYS A 212 -12.35 -4.03 -5.98
N GLU A 213 -11.21 -4.69 -6.13
CA GLU A 213 -9.95 -4.22 -5.51
C GLU A 213 -9.45 -2.91 -6.15
N CYS A 214 -9.63 -2.74 -7.46
CA CYS A 214 -9.28 -1.50 -8.18
C CYS A 214 -10.21 -0.32 -7.85
N LEU A 215 -11.46 -0.57 -7.45
CA LEU A 215 -12.41 0.48 -7.04
C LEU A 215 -12.16 1.00 -5.61
N CYS A 216 -11.24 0.40 -4.86
CA CYS A 216 -10.89 0.80 -3.49
C CYS A 216 -9.66 1.74 -3.50
N PRO A 217 -9.83 3.08 -3.40
CA PRO A 217 -8.74 4.03 -3.55
C PRO A 217 -7.71 3.88 -2.42
N ARG A 218 -6.52 3.40 -2.79
CA ARG A 218 -5.38 3.23 -1.88
C ARG A 218 -4.12 3.76 -2.59
N PRO A 219 -3.74 5.04 -2.41
CA PRO A 219 -2.66 5.69 -3.18
C PRO A 219 -1.31 4.97 -3.11
N VAL A 220 -0.99 4.36 -1.96
CA VAL A 220 0.25 3.58 -1.78
C VAL A 220 0.26 2.30 -2.61
N LEU A 221 -0.92 1.77 -2.96
CA LEU A 221 -1.10 0.49 -3.66
C LEU A 221 -1.35 0.62 -5.15
N GLU A 222 -1.77 1.80 -5.62
CA GLU A 222 -2.06 2.12 -7.01
C GLU A 222 -1.01 1.58 -8.00
N PRO A 223 0.30 1.85 -7.84
CA PRO A 223 1.32 1.37 -8.79
C PRO A 223 1.49 -0.15 -8.80
N LEU A 224 1.12 -0.84 -7.72
CA LEU A 224 1.19 -2.30 -7.63
C LEU A 224 -0.07 -2.94 -8.23
N LEU A 225 -1.26 -2.40 -7.91
CA LEU A 225 -2.53 -2.81 -8.50
C LEU A 225 -2.50 -2.65 -10.03
N ALA A 226 -1.97 -1.54 -10.54
CA ALA A 226 -1.82 -1.29 -11.96
C ALA A 226 -0.96 -2.35 -12.66
N ARG A 227 0.13 -2.82 -12.03
CA ARG A 227 0.98 -3.88 -12.61
C ARG A 227 0.23 -5.21 -12.70
N ILE A 228 -0.47 -5.59 -11.63
CA ILE A 228 -1.23 -6.85 -11.58
C ILE A 228 -2.36 -6.80 -12.61
N LEU A 229 -3.13 -5.71 -12.64
CA LEU A 229 -4.20 -5.50 -13.61
C LEU A 229 -3.69 -5.55 -15.06
N ASN A 230 -2.59 -4.86 -15.36
CA ASN A 230 -2.04 -4.85 -16.71
C ASN A 230 -1.52 -6.24 -17.11
N LEU A 231 -0.89 -6.98 -16.20
CA LEU A 231 -0.50 -8.37 -16.46
C LEU A 231 -1.72 -9.24 -16.79
N THR A 232 -2.79 -9.17 -15.98
CA THR A 232 -4.03 -9.92 -16.23
C THR A 232 -4.63 -9.56 -17.60
N ARG A 233 -4.64 -8.27 -17.98
CA ARG A 233 -5.12 -7.84 -19.30
C ARG A 233 -4.28 -8.38 -20.44
N VAL A 234 -2.96 -8.53 -20.28
CA VAL A 234 -2.13 -9.20 -21.27
C VAL A 234 -2.50 -10.67 -21.38
N MET A 235 -2.71 -11.37 -20.26
CA MET A 235 -3.15 -12.77 -20.28
C MET A 235 -4.50 -12.93 -20.99
N ASP A 236 -5.43 -12.00 -20.75
CA ASP A 236 -6.73 -11.97 -21.44
C ASP A 236 -6.56 -11.87 -22.96
N VAL A 237 -5.71 -10.96 -23.43
CA VAL A 237 -5.41 -10.82 -24.87
C VAL A 237 -4.76 -12.09 -25.44
N LEU A 238 -3.85 -12.71 -24.71
CA LEU A 238 -3.09 -13.87 -25.19
C LEU A 238 -3.94 -15.14 -25.29
N TYR A 239 -4.96 -15.29 -24.43
CA TYR A 239 -5.73 -16.54 -24.29
C TYR A 239 -7.23 -16.35 -24.51
N LYS A 240 -7.67 -15.23 -25.08
CA LYS A 240 -9.09 -14.90 -25.26
C LYS A 240 -9.87 -15.97 -26.01
N ASP A 241 -9.34 -16.34 -27.17
CA ASP A 241 -10.02 -17.23 -28.12
C ASP A 241 -9.17 -18.46 -28.47
N LYS A 242 -7.84 -18.36 -28.33
CA LYS A 242 -6.86 -19.39 -28.69
C LYS A 242 -5.56 -19.15 -27.93
N ASP A 243 -4.68 -20.15 -27.93
CA ASP A 243 -3.34 -20.04 -27.35
C ASP A 243 -2.40 -19.21 -28.25
N CYS A 244 -2.51 -17.88 -28.18
CA CYS A 244 -1.60 -16.99 -28.89
C CYS A 244 -0.23 -16.88 -28.22
N TYR A 245 -0.07 -17.38 -26.99
CA TYR A 245 1.21 -17.38 -26.29
C TYR A 245 2.17 -18.40 -26.92
N THR A 246 1.71 -19.65 -27.09
CA THR A 246 2.49 -20.71 -27.75
C THR A 246 2.43 -20.56 -29.27
N HIS A 247 1.29 -20.14 -29.81
CA HIS A 247 1.04 -20.07 -31.25
C HIS A 247 0.61 -18.65 -31.68
N PRO A 248 1.55 -17.68 -31.68
CA PRO A 248 1.25 -16.28 -31.96
C PRO A 248 0.75 -16.10 -33.40
N ASP A 249 -0.46 -15.57 -33.51
CA ASP A 249 -1.12 -15.32 -34.77
C ASP A 249 -0.72 -13.96 -35.39
N LEU A 250 -1.30 -13.65 -36.54
CA LEU A 250 -1.01 -12.41 -37.24
C LEU A 250 -1.51 -11.18 -36.45
N GLU A 251 -2.66 -11.28 -35.79
CA GLU A 251 -3.26 -10.18 -35.04
C GLU A 251 -2.40 -9.80 -33.83
N LEU A 252 -1.94 -10.77 -33.03
CA LEU A 252 -1.03 -10.52 -31.92
C LEU A 252 0.29 -9.92 -32.40
N LYS A 253 0.86 -10.42 -33.51
CA LYS A 253 2.09 -9.84 -34.09
C LYS A 253 1.89 -8.40 -34.54
N GLN A 254 0.74 -8.07 -35.12
CA GLN A 254 0.39 -6.70 -35.51
C GLN A 254 0.20 -5.80 -34.29
N LEU A 255 -0.44 -6.30 -33.23
CA LEU A 255 -0.60 -5.58 -31.96
C LEU A 255 0.75 -5.29 -31.30
N VAL A 256 1.65 -6.26 -31.24
CA VAL A 256 3.02 -6.06 -30.71
C VAL A 256 3.76 -5.01 -31.55
N ALA A 257 3.65 -5.08 -32.88
CA ALA A 257 4.27 -4.10 -33.76
C ALA A 257 3.68 -2.69 -33.57
N SER A 258 2.37 -2.54 -33.34
CA SER A 258 1.75 -1.23 -33.14
C SER A 258 2.13 -0.60 -31.79
N VAL A 259 2.29 -1.41 -30.74
CA VAL A 259 2.59 -0.91 -29.39
C VAL A 259 4.09 -0.65 -29.18
N LEU A 260 4.97 -1.49 -29.73
CA LEU A 260 6.41 -1.47 -29.40
C LEU A 260 7.34 -1.02 -30.54
N ILE A 261 6.88 -1.07 -31.80
CA ILE A 261 7.75 -0.83 -32.96
C ILE A 261 7.36 0.46 -33.68
N LYS A 262 6.07 0.66 -33.93
CA LYS A 262 5.58 1.79 -34.72
C LYS A 262 5.46 3.04 -33.84
N PRO A 263 6.11 4.16 -34.21
CA PRO A 263 5.90 5.42 -33.51
C PRO A 263 4.48 5.93 -33.73
N ILE A 264 3.94 6.67 -32.76
CA ILE A 264 2.68 7.39 -32.92
C ILE A 264 2.92 8.50 -33.96
N PRO A 265 2.11 8.58 -35.04
CA PRO A 265 2.23 9.65 -36.02
C PRO A 265 2.18 11.01 -35.33
N SER A 266 3.14 11.88 -35.66
CA SER A 266 3.26 13.24 -35.11
C SER A 266 2.27 14.19 -35.77
#